data_AF-A0A1H9XYG8-F1
#
_entry.id   AF-A0A1H9XYG8-F1
#
_cell.length_a   1.000
_cell.length_b   1.000
_cell.length_c   1.000
_cell.angle_alpha   90.00
_cell.angle_beta   90.00
_cell.angle_gamma   90.00
#
_symmetry.space_group_name_H-M   'P 1'
#
loop_
_entity.id
_entity.type
_entity.pdbx_description
1 polymer ?
#
loop_
_entity_poly.entity_id
_entity_poly.type
_entity_poly.pdbx_seq_one_letter_code
_entity_poly.pdbx_strand_id
1 'polypeptide(L)'
;MSHRNARTTFLSRVLIVQRHQAGWPRAHIAAAMGISRKCVRTWLGRYAAEWAYRHAFTSNTDRTAALAPWIEHYNTQRRHSALGGHLPITRLAPT
;
A
#
# COMPACT_ATOMS: atom_id res chain seq x y z
N MET A 1 -16.16 -5.88 17.51
CA MET A 1 -15.13 -5.80 16.45
C MET A 1 -15.23 -4.44 15.78
N SER A 2 -14.29 -3.52 16.05
CA SER A 2 -14.35 -2.16 15.52
C SER A 2 -14.00 -2.13 14.03
N HIS A 3 -15.00 -1.85 13.21
CA HIS A 3 -14.90 -1.74 11.76
C HIS A 3 -15.29 -0.32 11.35
N ARG A 4 -14.30 0.52 10.98
CA ARG A 4 -14.58 1.67 10.09
C ARG A 4 -13.38 2.14 9.26
N ASN A 5 -12.14 2.09 9.75
CA ASN A 5 -10.96 2.57 9.01
C ASN A 5 -9.65 1.96 9.54
N ALA A 6 -9.34 0.69 9.26
CA ALA A 6 -7.98 0.18 9.52
C ALA A 6 -6.99 0.90 8.59
N ARG A 7 -6.54 2.09 9.02
CA ARG A 7 -5.54 2.92 8.36
C ARG A 7 -4.22 2.17 8.48
N THR A 8 -3.90 1.37 7.48
CA THR A 8 -2.50 0.95 7.29
C THR A 8 -1.66 2.22 7.25
N THR A 9 -0.67 2.34 8.13
CA THR A 9 0.26 3.48 8.10
C THR A 9 1.09 3.41 6.81
N PHE A 10 1.78 4.50 6.46
CA PHE A 10 2.73 4.53 5.33
C PHE A 10 3.65 3.28 5.37
N LEU A 11 4.25 3.03 6.53
CA LEU A 11 5.15 1.90 6.76
C LEU A 11 4.45 0.55 6.58
N SER A 12 3.21 0.40 7.06
CA SER A 12 2.45 -0.84 6.83
C SER A 12 2.23 -1.10 5.34
N ARG A 13 1.94 -0.07 4.54
CA ARG A 13 1.72 -0.21 3.08
C ARG A 13 2.99 -0.62 2.34
N VAL A 14 4.13 -0.03 2.71
CA VAL A 14 5.46 -0.41 2.21
C VAL A 14 5.73 -1.88 2.55
N LEU A 15 5.52 -2.26 3.79
CA LEU A 15 5.83 -3.61 4.29
C LEU A 15 4.98 -4.70 3.63
N ILE A 16 3.71 -4.42 3.31
CA ILE A 16 2.86 -5.36 2.54
C ILE A 16 3.49 -5.67 1.17
N VAL A 17 3.95 -4.63 0.47
CA VAL A 17 4.52 -4.80 -0.87
C VAL A 17 5.88 -5.48 -0.78
N GLN A 18 6.76 -5.06 0.13
CA GLN A 18 8.07 -5.68 0.33
C GLN A 18 7.95 -7.19 0.64
N ARG A 19 7.06 -7.58 1.55
CA ARG A 19 6.85 -9.01 1.86
C ARG A 19 6.28 -9.78 0.67
N HIS A 20 5.39 -9.16 -0.10
CA HIS A 20 4.88 -9.77 -1.33
C HIS A 20 5.99 -9.94 -2.39
N GLN A 21 6.87 -8.94 -2.53
CA GLN A 21 8.03 -8.99 -3.42
C GLN A 21 9.07 -10.03 -2.98
N ALA A 22 9.18 -10.28 -1.68
CA ALA A 22 9.98 -11.35 -1.09
C ALA A 22 9.32 -12.75 -1.22
N GLY A 23 8.21 -12.87 -1.95
CA GLY A 23 7.56 -14.16 -2.24
C GLY A 23 6.62 -14.67 -1.14
N TRP A 24 6.33 -13.87 -0.10
CA TRP A 24 5.45 -14.34 0.97
C TRP A 24 4.01 -14.53 0.49
N PRO A 25 3.34 -15.63 0.87
CA PRO A 25 1.91 -15.80 0.64
C PRO A 25 1.10 -14.68 1.31
N ARG A 26 0.07 -14.16 0.64
CA ARG A 26 -0.79 -13.07 1.15
C ARG A 26 -1.40 -13.39 2.53
N ALA A 27 -1.67 -14.66 2.81
CA ALA A 27 -2.15 -15.12 4.11
C ALA A 27 -1.11 -14.93 5.23
N HIS A 28 0.17 -15.22 4.95
CA HIS A 28 1.26 -14.99 5.90
C HIS A 28 1.50 -13.50 6.14
N ILE A 29 1.43 -12.67 5.10
CA ILE A 29 1.54 -11.21 5.23
C ILE A 29 0.42 -10.67 6.14
N ALA A 30 -0.81 -11.13 5.90
CA ALA A 30 -1.98 -10.74 6.69
C ALA A 30 -1.83 -11.14 8.17
N ALA A 31 -1.44 -12.39 8.43
CA ALA A 31 -1.21 -12.90 9.77
C ALA A 31 -0.09 -12.14 10.51
N ALA A 32 1.06 -11.93 9.87
CA ALA A 32 2.21 -11.23 10.45
C ALA A 32 1.95 -9.74 10.73
N MET A 33 0.90 -9.16 10.14
CA MET A 33 0.54 -7.75 10.32
C MET A 33 -0.74 -7.54 11.11
N GLY A 34 -1.43 -8.61 11.53
CA GLY A 34 -2.73 -8.51 12.21
C GLY A 34 -3.83 -7.85 11.37
N ILE A 35 -3.77 -7.96 10.04
CA ILE A 35 -4.77 -7.37 9.12
C ILE A 35 -5.49 -8.44 8.32
N SER A 36 -6.63 -8.09 7.72
CA SER A 36 -7.38 -9.04 6.89
C SER A 36 -6.68 -9.35 5.56
N ARG A 37 -6.79 -10.61 5.10
CA ARG A 37 -6.34 -11.04 3.75
C ARG A 37 -6.95 -10.20 2.62
N LYS A 38 -8.20 -9.75 2.80
CA LYS A 38 -8.90 -8.86 1.86
C LYS A 38 -8.19 -7.50 1.74
N CYS A 39 -7.71 -6.93 2.86
CA CYS A 39 -6.94 -5.68 2.86
C CYS A 39 -5.65 -5.81 2.04
N VAL A 40 -4.86 -6.87 2.29
CA VAL A 40 -3.64 -7.18 1.54
C VAL A 40 -3.93 -7.29 0.04
N ARG A 41 -4.95 -8.07 -0.34
CA ARG A 41 -5.35 -8.25 -1.75
C ARG A 41 -5.73 -6.92 -2.41
N THR A 42 -6.59 -6.12 -1.76
CA THR A 42 -7.04 -4.83 -2.31
C THR A 42 -5.88 -3.86 -2.47
N TRP A 43 -4.96 -3.82 -1.51
CA TRP A 43 -3.77 -2.96 -1.59
C TRP A 43 -2.85 -3.37 -2.73
N LEU A 44 -2.51 -4.65 -2.83
CA LEU A 44 -1.65 -5.17 -3.91
C LEU A 44 -2.27 -4.95 -5.30
N GLY A 45 -3.60 -5.08 -5.42
CA GLY A 45 -4.30 -4.79 -6.69
C GLY A 45 -4.19 -3.32 -7.10
N ARG A 46 -4.32 -2.38 -6.15
CA ARG A 46 -4.13 -0.95 -6.42
C ARG A 46 -2.69 -0.61 -6.78
N TYR A 47 -1.73 -1.16 -6.06
CA TYR A 47 -0.30 -1.03 -6.37
C TYR A 47 0.02 -1.53 -7.78
N ALA A 48 -0.51 -2.69 -8.16
CA ALA A 48 -0.27 -3.25 -9.49
C ALA A 48 -0.87 -2.36 -10.60
N ALA A 49 -2.16 -2.03 -10.47
CA ALA A 49 -2.91 -1.27 -11.47
C ALA A 49 -2.37 0.15 -11.70
N GLU A 50 -1.88 0.81 -10.65
CA GLU A 50 -1.52 2.22 -10.73
C GLU A 50 -0.02 2.46 -10.92
N TRP A 51 0.82 1.49 -10.58
CA TRP A 51 2.27 1.65 -10.56
C TRP A 51 3.00 0.54 -11.27
N ALA A 52 2.85 -0.71 -10.83
CA ALA A 52 3.66 -1.81 -11.35
C ALA A 52 3.42 -2.09 -12.85
N TYR A 53 2.21 -1.81 -13.35
CA TYR A 53 1.91 -1.92 -14.78
C TYR A 53 2.12 -0.63 -15.58
N ARG A 54 2.47 0.48 -14.91
CA ARG A 54 2.67 1.79 -15.54
C ARG A 54 4.15 2.13 -15.74
N HIS A 55 5.04 1.42 -15.03
CA HIS A 55 6.49 1.50 -15.19
C HIS A 55 7.06 0.10 -15.37
N ALA A 56 7.79 -0.12 -16.47
CA ALA A 56 8.54 -1.34 -16.66
C ALA A 56 9.81 -1.30 -15.80
N PHE A 57 9.92 -2.21 -14.84
CA PHE A 57 11.12 -2.39 -14.03
C PHE A 57 11.95 -3.54 -14.62
N THR A 58 13.25 -3.34 -14.77
CA THR A 58 14.20 -4.34 -15.27
C THR A 58 14.62 -5.35 -14.20
N SER A 59 14.47 -5.00 -12.92
CA SER A 59 14.72 -5.90 -11.79
C SER A 59 13.74 -5.73 -10.63
N ASN A 60 13.65 -6.75 -9.77
CA ASN A 60 12.85 -6.68 -8.55
C ASN A 60 13.43 -5.71 -7.51
N THR A 61 14.76 -5.55 -7.51
CA THR A 61 15.48 -4.64 -6.61
C THR A 61 15.15 -3.18 -6.94
N ASP A 62 15.19 -2.81 -8.22
CA ASP A 62 14.84 -1.45 -8.67
C ASP A 62 13.38 -1.11 -8.35
N ARG A 63 12.49 -2.10 -8.55
CA ARG A 63 11.08 -1.99 -8.19
C ARG A 63 10.84 -1.81 -6.68
N THR A 64 11.72 -2.38 -5.84
CA THR A 64 11.65 -2.25 -4.38
C THR A 64 12.22 -0.92 -3.93
N ALA A 65 13.30 -0.43 -4.55
CA ALA A 65 13.89 0.87 -4.26
C ALA A 65 12.96 2.04 -4.66
N ALA A 66 12.30 1.93 -5.81
CA ALA A 66 11.33 2.92 -6.29
C ALA A 66 9.98 2.90 -5.53
N LEU A 67 9.78 1.93 -4.62
CA LEU A 67 8.52 1.76 -3.90
C LEU A 67 8.25 2.88 -2.90
N ALA A 68 9.26 3.28 -2.11
CA ALA A 68 9.07 4.30 -1.08
C ALA A 68 8.68 5.67 -1.67
N PRO A 69 9.36 6.18 -2.72
CA PRO A 69 8.93 7.40 -3.40
C PRO A 69 7.51 7.32 -3.98
N TRP A 70 7.11 6.16 -4.53
CA TRP A 70 5.75 6.00 -5.05
C TRP A 70 4.69 5.99 -3.95
N ILE A 71 4.94 5.27 -2.85
CA ILE A 71 3.99 5.24 -1.73
C ILE A 71 3.87 6.62 -1.11
N GLU A 72 4.93 7.43 -1.12
CA GLU A 72 4.89 8.81 -0.67
C GLU A 72 3.96 9.63 -1.56
N HIS A 73 4.20 9.63 -2.88
CA HIS A 73 3.33 10.27 -3.87
C HIS A 73 1.86 9.82 -3.75
N TYR A 74 1.63 8.51 -3.62
CA TYR A 74 0.30 7.94 -3.43
C TYR A 74 -0.40 8.50 -2.18
N ASN A 75 0.34 8.68 -1.08
CA ASN A 75 -0.24 9.13 0.18
C ASN A 75 -0.38 10.66 0.28
N THR A 76 0.51 11.42 -0.37
CA THR A 76 0.63 12.87 -0.21
C THR A 76 0.14 13.69 -1.40
N GLN A 77 0.00 13.11 -2.60
CA GLN A 77 -0.36 13.86 -3.79
C GLN A 77 -1.56 13.27 -4.55
N ARG A 78 -1.86 11.97 -4.37
CA ARG A 78 -2.96 11.33 -5.09
C ARG A 78 -4.33 11.83 -4.60
N ARG A 79 -5.09 12.46 -5.50
CA ARG A 79 -6.51 12.79 -5.29
C ARG A 79 -7.34 11.52 -5.17
N HIS A 80 -7.96 11.31 -4.01
CA HIS A 80 -8.90 10.21 -3.79
C HIS A 80 -10.33 10.68 -4.00
N SER A 81 -10.98 10.22 -5.08
CA SER A 81 -12.38 10.52 -5.38
C SER A 81 -13.33 10.07 -4.26
N ALA A 82 -13.08 8.90 -3.65
CA ALA A 82 -13.82 8.40 -2.49
C ALA A 82 -13.65 9.26 -1.21
N LEU A 83 -12.74 10.24 -1.22
CA LEU A 83 -12.49 11.20 -0.15
C LEU A 83 -12.82 12.64 -0.57
N GLY A 84 -13.65 12.84 -1.59
CA GLY A 84 -13.97 14.18 -2.09
C GLY A 84 -12.77 14.92 -2.70
N GLY A 85 -11.75 14.19 -3.15
CA GLY A 85 -10.51 14.76 -3.70
C GLY A 85 -9.38 14.96 -2.70
N HIS A 86 -9.62 14.73 -1.40
CA HIS A 86 -8.59 14.84 -0.37
C HIS A 86 -7.54 13.72 -0.44
N LEU A 87 -6.35 14.02 0.07
CA LEU A 87 -5.21 13.12 0.08
C LEU A 87 -5.41 12.04 1.16
N PRO A 88 -4.89 10.81 0.94
CA PRO A 88 -4.94 9.76 1.96
C PRO A 88 -4.35 10.17 3.32
N ILE A 89 -3.28 10.97 3.32
CA ILE A 89 -2.60 11.43 4.53
C ILE A 89 -3.44 12.41 5.36
N THR A 90 -4.33 13.19 4.73
CA THR A 90 -5.24 14.14 5.41
C THR A 90 -6.17 13.45 6.40
N ARG A 91 -6.27 12.12 6.35
CA ARG A 91 -7.00 11.35 7.34
C ARG A 91 -6.19 11.16 8.63
N LEU A 92 -4.87 11.03 8.61
CA LEU A 92 -4.09 10.81 9.84
C LEU A 92 -4.19 12.07 10.73
N ALA A 93 -4.80 11.92 11.91
CA ALA A 93 -4.83 13.01 12.89
C ALA A 93 -3.41 13.20 13.45
N PRO A 94 -2.98 14.44 13.72
CA PRO A 94 -1.77 14.66 14.53
C PRO A 94 -2.00 14.03 15.90
N THR A 95 -1.06 13.20 16.34
CA THR A 95 -0.97 12.69 17.73
C THR A 95 -0.46 13.77 18.65
#